data_AF-H9FK97-F1
#
_entry.id   AF-H9FK97-F1
#
_cell.length_a   1.000
_cell.length_b   1.000
_cell.length_c   1.000
_cell.angle_alpha   90.00
_cell.angle_beta   90.00
_cell.angle_gamma   90.00
#
_symmetry.space_group_name_H-M   'P 1'
#
loop_
_entity.id
_entity.type
_entity.pdbx_description
1 polymer ?
#
loop_
_entity_poly.entity_id
_entity_poly.type
_entity_poly.pdbx_seq_one_letter_code
_entity_poly.pdbx_strand_id
1 'polypeptide(L)' 'NASLSFLQDIQEVQGYVLIAHNQVRQVPLQRLRIVRGTQLFEDNYALAVLDNGDPLNNTTPVTGASPGGLRELQLRSLT' A
#
# COMPACT_ATOMS: atom_id res chain seq x y z
N ASN A 1 -17.46 2.82 0.07
CA ASN A 1 -16.18 3.00 0.78
C ASN A 1 -15.71 1.63 1.24
N ALA A 2 -14.62 1.11 0.69
CA ALA A 2 -14.12 -0.22 1.04
C ALA A 2 -13.26 -0.14 2.31
N SER A 3 -13.61 -0.91 3.34
CA SER A 3 -12.77 -1.03 4.53
C SER A 3 -11.64 -2.01 4.27
N LEU A 4 -10.40 -1.60 4.54
CA LEU A 4 -9.22 -2.47 4.49
C LEU A 4 -8.88 -3.10 5.85
N SER A 5 -9.77 -3.00 6.84
CA SER A 5 -9.53 -3.51 8.20
C SER A 5 -9.18 -4.99 8.26
N PHE A 6 -9.60 -5.79 7.28
CA PHE A 6 -9.26 -7.22 7.19
C PHE A 6 -7.76 -7.48 6.95
N LEU A 7 -7.00 -6.50 6.44
CA LEU A 7 -5.56 -6.63 6.24
C LEU A 7 -4.77 -6.59 7.56
N GLN A 8 -5.39 -6.10 8.64
CA GLN A 8 -4.72 -5.92 9.94
C GLN A 8 -4.15 -7.21 10.48
N ASP A 9 -4.77 -8.36 10.19
CA ASP A 9 -4.38 -9.67 10.73
C ASP A 9 -3.34 -10.42 9.89
N ILE A 10 -2.97 -9.89 8.72
CA ILE A 10 -1.93 -10.48 7.89
C ILE A 10 -0.59 -10.40 8.62
N GLN A 11 0.04 -11.56 8.81
CA GLN A 11 1.37 -11.66 9.45
C GLN A 11 2.46 -12.08 8.47
N GLU A 12 2.09 -12.81 7.43
CA GLU A 12 3.03 -13.40 6.50
C GLU A 12 2.45 -13.39 5.09
N VAL A 13 3.28 -13.04 4.12
CA VAL A 13 3.00 -13.18 2.70
C VAL A 13 4.07 -14.06 2.08
N GLN A 14 3.66 -15.14 1.44
CA GLN A 14 4.57 -16.11 0.82
C GLN A 14 5.20 -15.56 -0.48
N GLY A 15 4.38 -14.99 -1.36
CA GLY A 15 4.84 -14.38 -2.60
C GLY A 15 5.33 -12.95 -2.40
N TYR A 16 4.79 -12.02 -3.18
CA TYR A 16 5.08 -10.59 -3.09
C TYR A 16 3.86 -9.79 -2.60
N VAL A 17 4.12 -8.56 -2.16
CA VAL A 17 3.10 -7.57 -1.83
C VAL A 17 3.18 -6.44 -2.87
N LEU A 18 2.12 -6.28 -3.66
CA LEU A 18 1.97 -5.15 -4.58
C LEU A 18 0.85 -4.24 -4.09
N ILE A 19 1.19 -2.98 -3.82
CA ILE A 19 0.24 -1.94 -3.45
C ILE A 19 0.28 -0.91 -4.58
N ALA A 20 -0.70 -0.94 -5.47
CA ALA A 20 -0.69 -0.07 -6.65
C ALA A 20 -2.04 0.57 -6.95
N HIS A 21 -2.01 1.80 -7.49
CA HIS A 21 -3.19 2.56 -7.95
C HIS A 21 -4.30 2.74 -6.90
N ASN A 22 -3.93 2.76 -5.61
CA ASN A 22 -4.90 2.96 -4.53
C ASN A 22 -5.14 4.44 -4.23
N GLN A 23 -6.42 4.80 -4.05
CA GLN A 23 -6.84 6.12 -3.54
C GLN A 23 -6.97 6.19 -2.02
N VAL A 24 -6.79 5.05 -1.33
CA VAL A 24 -6.90 4.98 0.13
C VAL A 24 -5.74 5.70 0.79
N ARG A 25 -5.99 6.30 1.97
CA ARG A 25 -4.94 6.98 2.73
C ARG A 25 -4.03 6.03 3.48
N GLN A 26 -4.54 4.87 3.87
CA GLN A 26 -3.82 3.93 4.72
C GLN A 26 -4.08 2.50 4.25
N VAL A 27 -3.02 1.70 4.23
CA VAL A 27 -3.09 0.25 4.03
C VAL A 27 -2.66 -0.38 5.36
N PRO A 28 -3.59 -0.96 6.15
CA PRO A 28 -3.28 -1.36 7.51
C PRO A 28 -2.61 -2.75 7.55
N LEU A 29 -1.29 -2.79 7.36
CA LEU A 29 -0.45 -3.99 7.43
C LEU A 29 0.39 -4.00 8.73
N GLN A 30 -0.20 -3.60 9.86
CA GLN A 30 0.57 -3.39 11.10
C GLN A 30 1.13 -4.69 11.68
N ARG A 31 0.49 -5.83 11.39
CA ARG A 31 0.93 -7.14 11.86
C ARG A 31 1.78 -7.89 10.84
N LEU A 32 2.00 -7.35 9.64
CA LEU A 32 2.83 -7.99 8.63
C LEU A 32 4.28 -8.05 9.13
N ARG A 33 4.82 -9.27 9.27
CA ARG A 33 6.16 -9.55 9.79
C ARG A 33 7.15 -9.91 8.71
N ILE A 34 6.70 -10.68 7.72
CA ILE A 34 7.58 -11.21 6.69
C ILE A 34 6.89 -11.26 5.33
N VAL A 35 7.64 -10.89 4.30
CA VAL A 35 7.32 -11.19 2.90
C VAL A 35 8.41 -12.11 2.38
N ARG A 36 8.08 -13.38 2.09
CA ARG A 36 9.10 -14.39 1.79
C ARG A 36 9.66 -14.28 0.38
N GLY A 37 8.93 -13.69 -0.56
CA GLY A 37 9.39 -13.51 -1.93
C GLY A 37 9.58 -14.81 -2.69
N THR A 38 8.76 -15.85 -2.44
CA THR A 38 8.79 -17.08 -3.25
C THR A 38 8.36 -16.85 -4.70
N GLN A 39 7.66 -15.73 -4.93
CA GLN A 39 7.40 -15.11 -6.22
C GLN A 39 7.69 -13.61 -6.06
N LEU A 40 8.22 -12.98 -7.11
CA LEU A 40 8.57 -11.56 -7.11
C LEU A 40 7.72 -10.80 -8.13
N PHE A 41 7.36 -9.57 -7.80
CA PHE A 41 6.81 -8.63 -8.78
C PHE A 41 7.92 -8.20 -9.74
N GLU A 42 7.62 -8.24 -11.05
CA GLU A 42 8.59 -7.98 -12.13
C GLU A 42 9.92 -8.74 -11.96
N ASP A 43 9.85 -9.97 -11.43
CA ASP A 43 11.01 -10.83 -11.15
C ASP A 43 12.07 -10.22 -10.21
N ASN A 44 11.78 -9.11 -9.54
CA ASN A 44 12.76 -8.34 -8.77
C ASN A 44 12.29 -7.89 -7.37
N TYR A 45 10.99 -7.68 -7.16
CA TYR A 45 10.50 -7.02 -5.94
C TYR A 45 9.58 -7.92 -5.10
N ALA A 46 9.97 -8.17 -3.84
CA ALA A 46 9.10 -8.84 -2.86
C ALA A 46 8.03 -7.87 -2.30
N LEU A 47 8.31 -6.56 -2.30
CA LEU A 47 7.37 -5.51 -1.92
C LEU A 47 7.51 -4.35 -2.92
N ALA A 48 6.39 -3.98 -3.56
CA ALA A 48 6.33 -2.87 -4.51
C ALA A 48 5.15 -1.94 -4.18
N VAL A 49 5.39 -0.63 -4.23
CA VAL A 49 4.39 0.41 -3.93
C VAL A 49 4.41 1.43 -5.07
N LEU A 50 3.41 1.39 -5.94
CA LEU A 50 3.42 2.11 -7.23
C LEU A 50 2.17 2.97 -7.40
N ASP A 51 2.32 4.22 -7.82
CA ASP A 51 1.20 5.08 -8.29
C ASP A 51 -0.04 5.14 -7.37
N ASN A 52 0.15 5.08 -6.05
CA ASN A 52 -0.94 5.18 -5.08
C ASN A 52 -1.31 6.64 -4.80
N GLY A 53 -2.04 7.23 -5.73
CA GLY A 53 -2.52 8.59 -5.67
C GLY A 53 -3.44 8.86 -6.84
N ASP A 54 -4.11 9.99 -6.81
CA ASP A 54 -4.86 10.43 -7.97
C ASP A 54 -3.85 11.00 -9.01
N PRO A 55 -3.89 10.54 -10.27
CA PRO A 55 -2.99 11.02 -11.32
C PRO A 55 -3.35 12.43 -11.82
N LEU A 56 -4.55 12.95 -11.51
CA LEU A 56 -5.07 14.22 -12.07
C LEU A 56 -4.78 15.46 -11.20
N ASN A 57 -4.38 15.29 -9.95
CA ASN A 57 -4.11 16.36 -8.97
C ASN A 57 -2.67 16.86 -8.97
N ASN A 58 -1.87 16.51 -9.99
CA ASN A 58 -0.64 17.23 -10.30
C ASN A 58 -0.90 18.65 -10.82
N THR A 59 -2.15 18.97 -11.21
CA THR A 59 -2.55 20.32 -11.64
C THR A 59 -3.43 20.98 -10.60
N THR A 60 -2.83 21.92 -9.87
CA THR A 60 -3.43 22.91 -8.95
C THR A 60 -4.12 22.35 -7.70
N PRO A 61 -3.63 22.67 -6.48
CA PRO A 61 -4.35 22.40 -5.25
C PRO A 61 -5.60 23.27 -5.22
N VAL A 62 -6.75 22.69 -5.59
CA VAL A 62 -8.04 23.35 -5.37
C VAL A 62 -8.20 23.46 -3.85
N THR A 63 -8.16 24.68 -3.33
CA THR A 63 -8.25 25.00 -1.90
C THR A 63 -9.44 24.27 -1.27
N GLY A 64 -9.15 23.20 -0.51
CA GLY A 64 -10.15 22.41 0.22
C GLY A 64 -10.21 20.92 -0.13
N ALA A 65 -9.65 20.48 -1.27
CA ALA A 65 -9.59 19.06 -1.61
C ALA A 65 -8.34 18.43 -0.97
N SER A 66 -8.54 17.55 0.02
CA SER A 66 -7.41 16.78 0.57
C SER A 66 -7.01 15.73 -0.48
N PRO A 67 -5.79 15.80 -1.04
CA PRO A 67 -5.38 14.90 -2.11
C PRO A 67 -5.54 13.45 -1.61
N GLY A 68 -6.27 12.66 -2.42
CA GLY A 68 -6.38 11.22 -2.27
C GLY A 68 -5.01 10.56 -2.46
N GLY A 69 -4.91 9.29 -2.13
CA GLY A 69 -3.66 8.55 -2.24
C GLY A 69 -3.05 8.16 -0.90
N LEU A 70 -2.08 7.26 -1.03
CA LEU A 70 -1.49 6.54 0.09
C LEU A 70 -0.56 7.44 0.88
N ARG A 71 -0.79 7.48 2.19
CA ARG A 71 0.04 8.23 3.15
C ARG A 71 0.83 7.32 4.06
N GLU A 72 0.24 6.18 4.44
CA GLU A 72 0.86 5.24 5.37
C GLU A 72 0.61 3.78 4.97
N LEU A 73 1.68 2.99 5.00
CA LEU A 73 1.64 1.51 4.90
C LEU A 73 1.56 0.82 6.27
N GLN A 74 1.92 1.55 7.33
CA GLN A 74 1.92 1.08 8.71
C GLN A 74 2.63 -0.26 8.95
N LEU A 75 3.75 -0.53 8.28
CA LEU A 75 4.55 -1.77 8.36
C LEU A 75 5.37 -1.89 9.66
N ARG A 76 4.71 -1.79 10.81
CA ARG A 76 5.36 -1.68 12.13
C ARG A 76 6.06 -2.96 12.59
N SER A 77 5.64 -4.11 12.07
CA SER A 77 6.14 -5.42 12.50
C SER A 77 7.09 -6.07 11.48
N LEU A 78 7.34 -5.42 10.34
CA LEU A 78 8.12 -5.98 9.24
C LEU A 78 9.60 -6.00 9.63
N THR A 79 10.25 -7.16 9.51
CA THR A 79 11.66 -7.38 9.88
C THR A 79 12.43 -8.10 8.80
#